data_AF-A0A504ISQ3-F1
#
_entry.id   AF-A0A504ISQ3-F1
#
_cell.length_a   1.000
_cell.length_b   1.000
_cell.length_c   1.000
_cell.angle_alpha   90.00
_cell.angle_beta   90.00
_cell.angle_gamma   90.00
#
_symmetry.space_group_name_H-M   'P 1'
#
loop_
_entity.id
_entity.type
_entity.pdbx_description
1 polymer ?
#
loop_
_entity_poly.entity_id
_entity_poly.type
_entity_poly.pdbx_seq_one_letter_code
_entity_poly.pdbx_strand_id
1 'polypeptide(L)'
;MFNRKSSVLKSATTHILGYYTTFKKYILYKRKTPLKNDCAIEKTLNVISGKWKPAILSQLLKTNLRLRDIQKGLPEASKRSLTQQLREMIEDGLIEKKDFHQFPKKTEYSITYLGTQLSSVFQELSKFGDKLE
;
A
#
# COMPACT_ATOMS: atom_id res chain seq x y z
N MET A 1 29.78 -1.92 49.05
CA MET A 1 30.12 -0.51 48.76
C MET A 1 30.07 -0.33 47.24
N PHE A 2 29.17 0.56 46.79
CA PHE A 2 29.09 1.27 45.49
C PHE A 2 29.92 0.76 44.28
N ASN A 3 29.31 0.29 43.19
CA ASN A 3 28.68 1.06 42.09
C ASN A 3 29.68 1.88 41.23
N ARG A 4 29.89 1.50 39.95
CA ARG A 4 29.70 2.36 38.75
C ARG A 4 30.11 1.70 37.42
N LYS A 5 29.08 1.47 36.59
CA LYS A 5 28.92 1.71 35.13
C LYS A 5 30.13 1.71 34.16
N SER A 6 30.03 0.85 33.15
CA SER A 6 30.07 1.18 31.71
C SER A 6 29.35 0.02 30.99
N SER A 7 28.09 0.07 30.56
CA SER A 7 27.33 0.97 29.68
C SER A 7 27.83 1.03 28.23
N VAL A 8 26.93 0.59 27.35
CA VAL A 8 26.87 0.85 25.90
C VAL A 8 27.71 -0.09 25.03
N LEU A 9 27.08 -1.16 24.52
CA LEU A 9 27.21 -1.69 23.14
C LEU A 9 26.47 -3.03 22.93
N LYS A 10 25.25 -3.21 23.46
CA LYS A 10 24.41 -4.38 23.13
C LYS A 10 22.93 -3.99 23.02
N SER A 11 22.57 -3.11 22.09
CA SER A 11 21.15 -2.74 21.89
C SER A 11 20.83 -2.26 20.46
N ALA A 12 21.24 -2.99 19.42
CA ALA A 12 20.87 -2.59 18.06
C ALA A 12 20.61 -3.73 17.05
N THR A 13 20.81 -5.01 17.39
CA THR A 13 20.68 -6.11 16.41
C THR A 13 19.44 -6.99 16.57
N THR A 14 18.71 -6.90 17.69
CA THR A 14 17.54 -7.77 17.93
C THR A 14 16.26 -7.29 17.24
N HIS A 15 16.18 -6.02 16.82
CA HIS A 15 14.96 -5.46 16.24
C HIS A 15 14.75 -5.74 14.73
N ILE A 16 15.80 -6.14 13.99
CA ILE A 16 15.69 -6.37 12.54
C ILE A 16 15.17 -7.79 12.23
N LEU A 17 15.56 -8.79 13.04
CA LEU A 17 15.17 -10.19 12.82
C LEU A 17 13.71 -10.50 13.21
N GLY A 18 13.13 -9.75 14.16
CA GLY A 18 11.72 -9.92 14.56
C GLY A 18 10.70 -9.43 13.53
N TYR A 19 11.09 -8.47 12.68
CA TYR A 19 10.27 -8.06 11.53
C TYR A 19 10.23 -9.17 10.48
N TYR A 20 11.36 -9.78 10.13
CA TYR A 20 11.42 -10.83 9.10
C TYR A 20 10.62 -12.10 9.46
N THR A 21 10.53 -12.47 10.73
CA THR A 21 9.75 -13.64 11.18
C THR A 21 8.25 -13.38 11.27
N THR A 22 7.82 -12.17 11.63
CA THR A 22 6.39 -11.79 11.61
C THR A 22 5.88 -11.51 10.19
N PHE A 23 6.76 -11.08 9.28
CA PHE A 23 6.46 -10.74 7.88
C PHE A 23 6.05 -11.95 7.02
N LYS A 24 6.58 -13.16 7.29
CA LYS A 24 6.22 -14.39 6.56
C LYS A 24 4.79 -14.89 6.81
N LYS A 25 4.13 -14.49 7.90
CA LYS A 25 2.80 -15.01 8.28
C LYS A 25 1.62 -14.25 7.65
N TYR A 26 1.83 -13.03 7.15
CA TYR A 26 0.72 -12.12 6.77
C TYR A 26 0.69 -11.69 5.30
N ILE A 27 1.62 -12.15 4.44
CA ILE A 27 1.60 -11.94 2.98
C ILE A 27 1.34 -13.25 2.24
N LEU A 28 0.34 -13.99 2.69
CA LEU A 28 -0.26 -15.03 1.87
C LEU A 28 -1.76 -15.03 2.09
N TYR A 29 -2.44 -13.97 1.63
CA TYR A 29 -3.79 -14.16 1.13
C TYR A 29 -3.67 -15.00 -0.15
N LYS A 30 -3.45 -16.31 0.03
CA LYS A 30 -3.56 -17.30 -1.04
C LYS A 30 -5.04 -17.36 -1.36
N ARG A 31 -5.45 -16.93 -2.56
CA ARG A 31 -6.82 -17.12 -2.99
C ARG A 31 -7.19 -18.60 -2.87
N LYS A 32 -8.44 -18.88 -2.50
CA LYS A 32 -9.00 -20.24 -2.53
C LYS A 32 -9.04 -20.80 -3.96
N THR A 33 -9.09 -19.93 -4.96
CA THR A 33 -9.13 -20.29 -6.38
C THR A 33 -7.94 -19.67 -7.11
N PRO A 34 -7.12 -20.47 -7.81
CA PRO A 34 -6.00 -19.94 -8.60
C PRO A 34 -6.50 -19.04 -9.73
N LEU A 35 -5.72 -18.02 -10.08
CA LEU A 35 -5.98 -17.21 -11.28
C LEU A 35 -5.98 -18.10 -12.51
N LYS A 36 -6.99 -17.95 -13.38
CA LYS A 36 -6.84 -18.39 -14.76
C LYS A 36 -5.93 -17.39 -15.45
N ASN A 37 -4.70 -17.80 -15.75
CA ASN A 37 -3.68 -16.94 -16.37
C ASN A 37 -4.07 -16.41 -17.76
N ASP A 38 -5.17 -16.88 -18.34
CA ASP A 38 -5.60 -16.52 -19.70
C ASP A 38 -6.65 -15.40 -19.74
N CYS A 39 -7.23 -15.01 -18.60
CA CYS A 39 -8.24 -13.95 -18.57
C CYS A 39 -7.65 -12.60 -18.14
N ALA A 40 -7.51 -11.67 -19.10
CA ALA A 40 -7.01 -10.32 -18.84
C ALA A 40 -7.90 -9.54 -17.85
N ILE A 41 -9.22 -9.74 -17.92
CA ILE A 41 -10.18 -9.10 -17.01
C ILE A 41 -9.95 -9.54 -15.56
N GLU A 42 -9.77 -10.85 -15.31
CA GLU A 42 -9.49 -11.35 -13.96
C GLU A 42 -8.17 -10.83 -13.41
N LYS A 43 -7.14 -10.69 -14.25
CA LYS A 43 -5.85 -10.11 -13.85
C LYS A 43 -6.03 -8.65 -13.42
N THR A 44 -6.70 -7.85 -14.26
CA THR A 44 -6.96 -6.43 -13.95
C THR A 44 -7.77 -6.29 -12.68
N LEU A 45 -8.88 -7.03 -12.55
CA LEU A 45 -9.72 -7.02 -11.36
C LEU A 45 -8.93 -7.41 -10.11
N ASN A 46 -8.04 -8.39 -10.18
CA ASN A 46 -7.22 -8.74 -9.02
C ASN A 46 -6.34 -7.57 -8.54
N VAL A 47 -5.74 -6.84 -9.46
CA VAL A 47 -4.83 -5.75 -9.14
C VAL A 47 -5.59 -4.55 -8.56
N ILE A 48 -6.74 -4.20 -9.13
CA ILE A 48 -7.51 -3.00 -8.73
C ILE A 48 -8.55 -3.28 -7.64
N SER A 49 -8.95 -4.54 -7.44
CA SER A 49 -9.91 -4.92 -6.40
C SER A 49 -9.27 -4.87 -5.03
N GLY A 50 -10.05 -4.39 -4.07
CA GLY A 50 -9.63 -4.20 -2.70
C GLY A 50 -10.49 -3.14 -2.05
N LYS A 51 -10.73 -3.26 -0.74
CA LYS A 51 -11.66 -2.37 -0.04
C LYS A 51 -11.30 -0.88 -0.21
N TRP A 52 -10.01 -0.55 -0.28
CA TRP A 52 -9.52 0.83 -0.38
C TRP A 52 -8.80 1.14 -1.69
N LYS A 53 -8.36 0.15 -2.49
CA LYS A 53 -7.54 0.35 -3.69
C LYS A 53 -8.17 1.33 -4.70
N PRO A 54 -9.46 1.21 -5.10
CA PRO A 54 -10.07 2.18 -6.02
C PRO A 54 -10.07 3.60 -5.48
N ALA A 55 -10.37 3.77 -4.18
CA ALA A 55 -10.40 5.08 -3.55
C ALA A 55 -9.00 5.69 -3.38
N ILE A 56 -7.99 4.88 -3.05
CA ILE A 56 -6.58 5.30 -3.00
C ILE A 56 -6.11 5.74 -4.40
N LEU A 57 -6.38 4.95 -5.44
CA LEU A 57 -6.02 5.30 -6.82
C LEU A 57 -6.70 6.60 -7.27
N SER A 58 -7.98 6.78 -6.98
CA SER A 58 -8.72 8.02 -7.29
C SER A 58 -8.10 9.27 -6.65
N GLN A 59 -7.58 9.15 -5.42
CA GLN A 59 -6.86 10.25 -4.76
C GLN A 59 -5.48 10.49 -5.39
N LEU A 60 -4.71 9.43 -5.65
CA LEU A 60 -3.35 9.51 -6.20
C LEU A 60 -3.31 9.92 -7.67
N LEU A 61 -4.38 9.73 -8.43
CA LEU A 61 -4.55 10.28 -9.77
C LEU A 61 -4.60 11.81 -9.79
N LYS A 62 -4.98 12.44 -8.66
CA LYS A 62 -5.12 13.90 -8.54
C LYS A 62 -3.83 14.56 -8.04
N THR A 63 -3.16 13.94 -7.09
CA THR A 63 -1.94 14.49 -6.47
C THR A 63 -1.17 13.43 -5.69
N ASN A 64 0.11 13.71 -5.43
CA ASN A 64 0.95 12.88 -4.58
C ASN A 64 0.57 13.07 -3.11
N LEU A 65 0.45 11.98 -2.35
CA LEU A 65 -0.05 12.03 -0.98
C LEU A 65 0.83 11.27 0.00
N ARG A 66 0.81 11.70 1.27
CA ARG A 66 1.35 10.91 2.38
C ARG A 66 0.28 9.97 2.92
N LEU A 67 0.68 8.90 3.63
CA LEU A 67 -0.26 7.97 4.26
C LEU A 67 -1.30 8.68 5.14
N ARG A 68 -0.90 9.72 5.88
CA ARG A 68 -1.83 10.48 6.73
C ARG A 68 -2.90 11.19 5.91
N ASP A 69 -2.55 11.73 4.75
CA ASP A 69 -3.48 12.48 3.91
C ASP A 69 -4.43 11.54 3.17
N ILE A 70 -3.93 10.39 2.73
CA ILE A 70 -4.77 9.27 2.23
C ILE A 70 -5.77 8.84 3.32
N GLN A 71 -5.31 8.69 4.56
CA GLN A 71 -6.18 8.29 5.68
C GLN A 71 -7.22 9.37 6.02
N LYS A 72 -6.90 10.66 5.89
CA LYS A 72 -7.89 11.74 6.08
C LYS A 72 -9.03 11.64 5.06
N GLY A 73 -8.72 11.24 3.83
CA GLY A 73 -9.73 10.99 2.79
C GLY A 73 -10.49 9.67 2.95
N LEU A 74 -10.04 8.78 3.85
CA LEU A 74 -10.62 7.46 4.12
C LEU A 74 -10.64 7.21 5.63
N PRO A 75 -11.42 7.97 6.41
CA PRO A 75 -11.36 7.96 7.87
C PRO A 75 -11.69 6.59 8.50
N GLU A 76 -12.53 5.80 7.84
CA GLU A 76 -12.89 4.44 8.24
C GLU A 76 -11.78 3.40 7.97
N ALA A 77 -10.75 3.77 7.20
CA ALA A 77 -9.62 2.91 6.90
C ALA A 77 -8.55 2.98 8.02
N SER A 78 -8.25 1.84 8.63
CA SER A 78 -7.14 1.75 9.58
C SER A 78 -5.79 1.97 8.87
N LYS A 79 -4.84 2.64 9.53
CA LYS A 79 -3.46 2.80 9.04
C LYS A 79 -2.82 1.50 8.58
N ARG A 80 -3.07 0.41 9.31
CA ARG A 80 -2.58 -0.93 8.99
C ARG A 80 -3.15 -1.42 7.65
N SER A 81 -4.45 -1.27 7.44
CA SER A 81 -5.11 -1.70 6.20
C SER A 81 -4.66 -0.87 4.99
N LEU A 82 -4.48 0.44 5.15
CA LEU A 82 -3.97 1.32 4.09
C LEU A 82 -2.51 0.97 3.75
N THR A 83 -1.65 0.80 4.75
CA THR A 83 -0.24 0.43 4.53
C THR A 83 -0.12 -0.90 3.78
N GLN A 84 -0.98 -1.88 4.10
CA GLN A 84 -1.02 -3.15 3.40
C GLN A 84 -1.43 -2.98 1.93
N GLN A 85 -2.52 -2.27 1.65
CA GLN A 85 -2.99 -2.07 0.27
C GLN A 85 -2.02 -1.22 -0.55
N LEU A 86 -1.38 -0.20 0.04
CA LEU A 86 -0.32 0.56 -0.61
C LEU A 86 0.86 -0.33 -0.99
N ARG A 87 1.27 -1.27 -0.11
CA ARG A 87 2.35 -2.20 -0.43
C ARG A 87 1.98 -3.09 -1.62
N GLU A 88 0.78 -3.67 -1.61
CA GLU A 88 0.28 -4.48 -2.73
C GLU A 88 0.26 -3.69 -4.04
N MET A 89 -0.21 -2.43 -4.02
CA MET A 89 -0.26 -1.59 -5.21
C MET A 89 1.14 -1.19 -5.72
N ILE A 90 2.14 -1.13 -4.85
CA ILE A 90 3.56 -0.95 -5.24
C ILE A 90 4.09 -2.23 -5.89
N GLU A 91 3.79 -3.40 -5.30
CA GLU A 91 4.16 -4.71 -5.83
C GLU A 91 3.52 -4.97 -7.20
N ASP A 92 2.27 -4.53 -7.39
CA ASP A 92 1.52 -4.58 -8.66
C ASP A 92 1.97 -3.49 -9.67
N GLY A 93 2.87 -2.58 -9.28
CA GLY A 93 3.42 -1.53 -10.15
C GLY A 93 2.46 -0.37 -10.46
N LEU A 94 1.36 -0.21 -9.71
CA LEU A 94 0.37 0.85 -9.93
C LEU A 94 0.78 2.19 -9.31
N ILE A 95 1.51 2.14 -8.20
CA ILE A 95 1.99 3.32 -7.47
C ILE A 95 3.45 3.13 -7.08
N GLU A 96 4.12 4.21 -6.76
CA GLU A 96 5.48 4.20 -6.24
C GLU A 96 5.54 4.95 -4.90
N LYS A 97 6.59 4.68 -4.12
CA LYS A 97 6.84 5.31 -2.84
C LYS A 97 8.19 6.02 -2.86
N LYS A 98 8.19 7.30 -2.53
CA LYS A 98 9.40 8.11 -2.39
C LYS A 98 9.65 8.43 -0.91
N ASP A 99 10.77 7.95 -0.39
CA ASP A 99 11.27 8.32 0.93
C ASP A 99 12.19 9.56 0.79
N PHE A 100 11.93 10.60 1.58
CA PHE A 100 12.75 11.81 1.62
C PHE A 100 13.68 11.74 2.83
N HIS A 101 14.98 11.85 2.59
CA HIS A 101 16.04 11.84 3.61
C HIS A 101 16.20 13.22 4.27
N GLN A 102 15.11 13.75 4.83
CA GLN A 102 15.10 14.99 5.61
C GLN A 102 14.54 14.72 7.01
N PHE A 103 14.86 15.59 7.98
CA PHE A 103 14.20 15.62 9.28
C PHE A 103 13.01 16.60 9.25
N PRO A 104 11.81 16.20 9.70
CA PRO A 104 11.37 14.84 10.01
C PRO A 104 11.21 13.97 8.74
N LYS A 105 11.40 12.65 8.89
CA LYS A 105 11.28 11.69 7.78
C LYS A 105 9.93 11.84 7.08
N LYS A 106 9.97 12.04 5.77
CA LYS A 106 8.80 12.25 4.93
C LYS A 106 8.72 11.12 3.90
N THR A 107 7.51 10.65 3.64
CA THR A 107 7.23 9.62 2.62
C THR A 107 6.04 10.07 1.78
N GLU A 108 6.15 10.01 0.46
CA GLU A 108 5.05 10.29 -0.46
C GLU A 108 4.79 9.09 -1.36
N TYR A 109 3.53 8.95 -1.77
CA TYR A 109 3.07 7.99 -2.75
C TYR A 109 2.61 8.76 -4.00
N SER A 110 2.99 8.26 -5.16
CA SER A 110 2.63 8.81 -6.47
C SER A 110 2.14 7.69 -7.39
N ILE A 111 1.33 8.05 -8.36
CA ILE A 111 0.87 7.11 -9.39
C ILE A 111 1.98 6.84 -10.40
N THR A 112 2.15 5.59 -10.83
CA THR A 112 3.09 5.23 -11.89
C THR A 112 2.46 5.45 -13.26
N TYR A 113 3.28 5.37 -14.32
CA TYR A 113 2.78 5.34 -15.70
C TYR A 113 1.71 4.25 -15.90
N LEU A 114 1.94 3.03 -15.43
CA LEU A 114 0.95 1.95 -15.51
C LEU A 114 -0.35 2.31 -14.78
N GLY A 115 -0.25 2.86 -13.57
CA GLY A 115 -1.40 3.32 -12.79
C GLY A 115 -2.19 4.42 -13.51
N THR A 116 -1.54 5.33 -14.23
CA THR A 116 -2.26 6.36 -15.01
C THR A 116 -3.11 5.78 -16.13
N GLN A 117 -2.70 4.67 -16.75
CA GLN A 117 -3.48 3.99 -17.79
C GLN A 117 -4.80 3.41 -17.26
N LEU A 118 -4.92 3.16 -15.94
CA LEU A 118 -6.18 2.73 -15.32
C LEU A 118 -7.22 3.86 -15.20
N SER A 119 -6.84 5.12 -15.40
CA SER A 119 -7.78 6.24 -15.28
C SER A 119 -8.98 6.11 -16.22
N SER A 120 -8.74 5.73 -17.48
CA SER A 120 -9.80 5.49 -18.47
C SER A 120 -10.70 4.31 -18.07
N VAL A 121 -10.13 3.25 -17.52
CA VAL A 121 -10.88 2.10 -16.99
C VAL A 121 -11.79 2.52 -15.85
N PHE A 122 -11.30 3.34 -14.91
CA PHE A 122 -12.15 3.85 -13.83
C PHE A 122 -13.25 4.78 -14.30
N GLN A 123 -13.04 5.55 -15.36
CA GLN A 123 -14.10 6.36 -15.97
C GLN A 123 -15.22 5.48 -16.53
N GLU A 124 -14.88 4.41 -17.25
CA GLU A 124 -15.89 3.47 -17.76
C GLU A 124 -16.61 2.71 -16.65
N LEU A 125 -15.88 2.32 -15.59
CA LEU A 125 -16.50 1.73 -14.40
C LEU A 125 -17.45 2.71 -13.70
N SER A 126 -17.10 4.00 -13.61
CA SER A 126 -17.96 5.05 -13.05
C SER A 126 -19.24 5.20 -13.88
N LYS A 127 -19.12 5.36 -15.20
CA LYS A 127 -20.27 5.48 -16.11
C LYS A 127 -21.22 4.28 -16.03
N PHE A 128 -20.67 3.08 -15.83
CA PHE A 128 -21.49 1.89 -15.62
C PHE A 128 -22.17 1.90 -14.25
N GLY A 129 -21.44 2.29 -13.19
CA GLY A 129 -21.97 2.44 -11.84
C GLY A 129 -23.16 3.39 -11.77
N ASP A 130 -23.11 4.50 -12.50
CA ASP A 130 -24.20 5.49 -12.59
C ASP A 130 -25.52 4.90 -13.15
N LYS A 131 -25.48 3.72 -13.78
CA LYS A 131 -26.68 3.01 -14.29
C LYS A 131 -27.26 2.00 -13.30
N LEU A 132 -26.56 1.73 -12.20
CA LEU A 132 -26.99 0.80 -11.16
C LEU A 132 -27.83 1.50 -10.07
N GLU A 133 -27.80 2.83 -10.06
CA GLU A 133 -28.68 3.71 -9.28
C GLU A 133 -30.05 3.88 -9.95
#